data_AF-A0A507EX04-F1
#
_entry.id   AF-A0A507EX04-F1
#
_cell.length_a   1.000
_cell.length_b   1.000
_cell.length_c   1.000
_cell.angle_alpha   90.00
_cell.angle_beta   90.00
_cell.angle_gamma   90.00
#
_symmetry.space_group_name_H-M   'P 1'
#
loop_
_entity.id
_entity.type
_entity.pdbx_description
1 polymer ?
#
loop_
_entity_poly.entity_id
_entity_poly.type
_entity_poly.pdbx_seq_one_letter_code
_entity_poly.pdbx_strand_id
1 'polypeptide(L)'
;MATTASESHIANPETRQNSSEEWLLLRIGAIPRNSLGWFRCGVGFYNKKDFSKAIECFEKAVELDPMNYNAFQIMARACIAVNRKDDAIAALKQSVMLDNPSDWQLLIELTSNKE
;
A
#
# COMPACT_ATOMS: atom_id res chain seq x y z
N MET A 1 26.19 32.10 -4.14
CA MET A 1 24.76 31.74 -4.10
C MET A 1 24.69 30.23 -4.22
N ALA A 2 24.32 29.55 -3.15
CA ALA A 2 24.21 28.09 -3.07
C ALA A 2 22.93 27.64 -3.74
N THR A 3 22.99 26.63 -4.62
CA THR A 3 21.80 26.06 -5.23
C THR A 3 21.92 24.54 -5.26
N THR A 4 21.12 23.96 -4.36
CA THR A 4 20.49 22.63 -4.38
C THR A 4 21.37 21.40 -4.34
N ALA A 5 21.64 20.97 -3.11
CA ALA A 5 21.60 19.57 -2.74
C ALA A 5 20.17 19.03 -2.98
N SER A 6 20.05 18.06 -3.89
CA SER A 6 18.97 17.08 -3.90
C SER A 6 19.57 15.77 -4.40
N GLU A 7 20.45 15.18 -3.58
CA GLU A 7 20.75 13.75 -3.64
C GLU A 7 19.44 13.00 -3.37
N SER A 8 18.63 12.81 -4.42
CA SER A 8 17.54 11.86 -4.40
C SER A 8 18.16 10.48 -4.23
N HIS A 9 17.96 9.94 -3.03
CA HIS A 9 18.40 8.64 -2.59
C HIS A 9 18.34 7.60 -3.71
N ILE A 10 19.45 6.88 -3.82
CA ILE A 10 19.69 5.70 -4.62
C ILE A 10 18.56 4.70 -4.36
N ALA A 11 17.54 4.68 -5.23
CA ALA A 11 16.59 3.59 -5.28
C ALA A 11 17.31 2.38 -5.89
N ASN A 12 17.67 1.44 -5.03
CA ASN A 12 18.41 0.23 -5.36
C ASN A 12 17.78 -0.49 -6.57
N PRO A 13 18.51 -0.74 -7.68
CA PRO A 13 17.95 -1.35 -8.88
C PRO A 13 17.57 -2.84 -8.72
N GLU A 14 17.97 -3.49 -7.62
CA GLU A 14 17.70 -4.92 -7.37
C GLU A 14 16.33 -5.21 -6.75
N THR A 15 15.64 -4.21 -6.17
CA THR A 15 14.25 -4.38 -5.69
C THR A 15 13.19 -4.15 -6.78
N ARG A 16 13.61 -3.78 -8.00
CA ARG A 16 12.72 -3.55 -9.16
C ARG A 16 12.24 -4.82 -9.85
N GLN A 17 12.71 -5.99 -9.44
CA GLN A 17 12.31 -7.24 -10.08
C GLN A 17 10.89 -7.61 -9.61
N ASN A 18 9.88 -7.30 -10.44
CA ASN A 18 8.45 -7.63 -10.29
C ASN A 18 7.54 -6.59 -9.62
N SER A 19 7.73 -5.29 -9.90
CA SER A 19 6.75 -4.28 -9.45
C SER A 19 5.36 -4.53 -10.04
N SER A 20 4.33 -4.16 -9.28
CA SER A 20 2.94 -4.21 -9.75
C SER A 20 2.71 -3.41 -11.05
N GLU A 21 3.44 -2.29 -11.23
CA GLU A 21 3.44 -1.47 -12.45
C GLU A 21 3.90 -2.25 -13.68
N GLU A 22 5.02 -2.96 -13.57
CA GLU A 22 5.60 -3.75 -14.66
C GLU A 22 4.69 -4.91 -15.05
N TRP A 23 4.08 -5.59 -14.06
CA TRP A 23 3.12 -6.65 -14.32
C TRP A 23 1.90 -6.12 -15.09
N LEU A 24 1.36 -4.95 -14.69
CA LEU A 24 0.23 -4.33 -15.36
C LEU A 24 0.58 -3.91 -16.79
N LEU A 25 1.78 -3.36 -17.01
CA LEU A 25 2.24 -3.02 -18.36
C LEU A 25 2.42 -4.26 -19.24
N LEU A 26 3.02 -5.34 -18.72
CA LEU A 26 3.28 -6.56 -19.50
C LEU A 26 2.02 -7.39 -19.78
N ARG A 27 1.06 -7.45 -18.83
CA ARG A 27 -0.12 -8.31 -18.94
C ARG A 27 -1.37 -7.58 -19.42
N ILE A 28 -1.56 -6.33 -19.00
CA ILE A 28 -2.75 -5.53 -19.32
C ILE A 28 -2.44 -4.49 -20.42
N GLY A 29 -1.18 -4.08 -20.57
CA GLY A 29 -0.79 -3.06 -21.54
C GLY A 29 -1.18 -1.64 -21.13
N ALA A 30 -1.63 -1.45 -19.89
CA ALA A 30 -2.07 -0.17 -19.37
C ALA A 30 -1.80 -0.03 -17.86
N ILE A 31 -1.39 1.17 -17.46
CA ILE A 31 -1.18 1.53 -16.05
C ILE A 31 -2.39 2.35 -15.57
N PRO A 32 -2.97 2.05 -14.40
CA PRO A 32 -4.03 2.86 -13.81
C PRO A 32 -3.59 4.32 -13.61
N ARG A 33 -4.47 5.27 -13.97
CA ARG A 33 -4.16 6.71 -13.86
C ARG A 33 -4.75 7.39 -12.62
N ASN A 34 -5.62 6.71 -11.89
CA ASN A 34 -6.33 7.25 -10.73
C ASN A 34 -6.26 6.28 -9.56
N SER A 35 -6.50 6.80 -8.35
CA SER A 35 -6.49 5.99 -7.12
C SER A 35 -7.44 4.79 -7.22
N LEU A 36 -8.64 4.99 -7.77
CA LEU A 36 -9.63 3.92 -7.92
C LEU A 36 -9.13 2.76 -8.80
N GLY A 37 -8.41 3.05 -9.89
CA GLY A 37 -7.84 2.02 -10.76
C GLY A 37 -6.76 1.22 -10.05
N TRP A 38 -5.86 1.90 -9.34
CA TRP A 38 -4.84 1.28 -8.49
C TRP A 38 -5.44 0.43 -7.38
N PHE A 39 -6.46 0.93 -6.70
CA PHE A 39 -7.21 0.20 -5.69
C PHE A 39 -7.83 -1.09 -6.26
N ARG A 40 -8.49 -1.01 -7.44
CA ARG A 40 -9.08 -2.20 -8.09
C ARG A 40 -8.01 -3.22 -8.51
N CYS A 41 -6.86 -2.76 -9.00
CA CYS A 41 -5.72 -3.63 -9.28
C CYS A 41 -5.21 -4.30 -8.00
N GLY A 42 -5.07 -3.55 -6.91
CA GLY A 42 -4.66 -4.07 -5.60
C GLY A 42 -5.62 -5.13 -5.07
N VAL A 43 -6.93 -4.90 -5.16
CA VAL A 43 -7.97 -5.90 -4.82
C VAL A 43 -7.84 -7.15 -5.70
N GLY A 44 -7.55 -6.97 -7.00
CA GLY A 44 -7.31 -8.09 -7.90
C GLY A 44 -6.12 -8.96 -7.49
N PHE A 45 -5.00 -8.35 -7.11
CA PHE A 45 -3.83 -9.07 -6.59
C PHE A 45 -4.08 -9.69 -5.22
N TYR A 46 -4.80 -9.00 -4.34
CA TYR A 46 -5.21 -9.50 -3.03
C TYR A 46 -6.03 -10.78 -3.15
N ASN A 47 -7.01 -10.80 -4.07
CA ASN A 47 -7.83 -11.99 -4.35
C ASN A 47 -7.00 -13.14 -4.94
N LYS A 48 -5.92 -12.83 -5.65
CA LYS A 48 -4.94 -13.83 -6.12
C LYS A 48 -3.95 -14.26 -5.05
N LYS A 49 -4.05 -13.73 -3.82
CA LYS A 49 -3.11 -13.91 -2.70
C LYS A 49 -1.69 -13.41 -3.00
N ASP A 50 -1.50 -12.61 -4.05
CA ASP A 50 -0.24 -11.92 -4.32
C ASP A 50 -0.22 -10.62 -3.49
N PHE A 51 -0.10 -10.80 -2.18
CA PHE A 51 -0.22 -9.70 -1.22
C PHE A 51 0.89 -8.66 -1.40
N SER A 52 2.09 -9.06 -1.84
CA SER A 52 3.19 -8.13 -2.12
C SER A 52 2.82 -7.12 -3.19
N LYS A 53 2.30 -7.56 -4.35
CA LYS A 53 1.85 -6.64 -5.41
C LYS A 53 0.57 -5.91 -5.05
N ALA A 54 -0.30 -6.53 -4.25
CA ALA A 54 -1.49 -5.87 -3.73
C ALA A 54 -1.10 -4.64 -2.90
N ILE A 55 -0.12 -4.78 -2.00
CA ILE A 55 0.41 -3.69 -1.17
C ILE A 55 0.94 -2.57 -2.06
N GLU A 56 1.80 -2.85 -3.05
CA GLU A 56 2.30 -1.82 -3.96
C GLU A 56 1.18 -1.06 -4.69
N CYS A 57 0.16 -1.78 -5.16
CA CYS A 57 -1.00 -1.17 -5.80
C CYS A 57 -1.79 -0.27 -4.83
N PHE A 58 -1.94 -0.70 -3.57
CA PHE A 58 -2.63 0.11 -2.56
C PHE A 58 -1.79 1.33 -2.13
N GLU A 59 -0.47 1.19 -2.03
CA GLU A 59 0.46 2.31 -1.80
C GLU A 59 0.28 3.38 -2.87
N LYS A 60 0.26 2.98 -4.16
CA LYS A 60 -0.03 3.91 -5.27
C LYS A 60 -1.44 4.52 -5.17
N ALA A 61 -2.42 3.75 -4.73
CA ALA A 61 -3.78 4.25 -4.56
C ALA A 61 -3.86 5.34 -3.47
N VAL A 62 -3.18 5.16 -2.33
CA VAL A 62 -3.18 6.13 -1.23
C VAL A 62 -2.25 7.31 -1.49
N GLU A 63 -1.20 7.15 -2.30
CA GLU A 63 -0.38 8.26 -2.80
C GLU A 63 -1.22 9.22 -3.67
N LEU A 64 -2.12 8.67 -4.49
CA LEU A 64 -2.98 9.45 -5.39
C LEU A 64 -4.23 10.00 -4.69
N ASP A 65 -4.77 9.29 -3.71
CA ASP A 65 -5.89 9.72 -2.89
C ASP A 65 -5.64 9.35 -1.41
N PRO A 66 -5.05 10.27 -0.64
CA PRO A 66 -4.80 10.07 0.78
C PRO A 66 -6.06 9.98 1.64
N MET A 67 -7.25 10.24 1.08
CA MET A 67 -8.52 10.14 1.82
C MET A 67 -9.21 8.78 1.64
N ASN A 68 -8.60 7.87 0.88
CA ASN A 68 -9.16 6.56 0.61
C ASN A 68 -8.90 5.58 1.77
N TYR A 69 -9.70 5.69 2.84
CA TYR A 69 -9.63 4.80 4.00
C TYR A 69 -9.82 3.31 3.63
N ASN A 70 -10.59 3.00 2.58
CA ASN A 70 -10.76 1.62 2.12
C ASN A 70 -9.44 1.03 1.59
N ALA A 71 -8.62 1.84 0.90
CA ALA A 71 -7.31 1.40 0.44
C ALA A 71 -6.37 1.13 1.62
N PHE A 72 -6.35 2.01 2.63
CA PHE A 72 -5.58 1.78 3.86
C PHE A 72 -6.01 0.52 4.61
N GLN A 73 -7.31 0.28 4.72
CA GLN A 73 -7.84 -0.90 5.41
C GLN A 73 -7.40 -2.20 4.74
N ILE A 74 -7.57 -2.31 3.42
CA ILE A 74 -7.22 -3.54 2.69
C ILE A 74 -5.70 -3.71 2.59
N MET A 75 -4.95 -2.59 2.45
CA MET A 75 -3.50 -2.59 2.55
C MET A 75 -3.03 -3.16 3.89
N ALA A 76 -3.62 -2.73 5.00
CA ALA A 76 -3.27 -3.25 6.32
C ALA A 76 -3.50 -4.76 6.43
N ARG A 77 -4.64 -5.27 5.91
CA ARG A 77 -4.91 -6.72 5.86
C ARG A 77 -3.88 -7.47 5.01
N ALA A 78 -3.50 -6.90 3.87
CA ALA A 78 -2.46 -7.46 3.01
C ALA A 78 -1.10 -7.49 3.73
N CYS A 79 -0.75 -6.42 4.45
CA CYS A 79 0.46 -6.32 5.27
C CYS A 79 0.49 -7.37 6.39
N ILE A 80 -0.64 -7.61 7.07
CA ILE A 80 -0.76 -8.70 8.06
C ILE A 80 -0.49 -10.06 7.41
N ALA A 81 -1.03 -10.30 6.21
CA ALA A 81 -0.87 -11.57 5.49
C ALA A 81 0.58 -11.86 5.09
N VAL A 82 1.41 -10.82 4.88
CA VAL A 82 2.86 -10.96 4.61
C VAL A 82 3.73 -10.77 5.86
N ASN A 83 3.12 -10.79 7.05
CA ASN A 83 3.79 -10.60 8.34
C ASN A 83 4.49 -9.23 8.51
N ARG A 84 4.11 -8.21 7.73
CA ARG A 84 4.54 -6.81 7.86
C ARG A 84 3.62 -6.07 8.83
N LYS A 85 3.67 -6.46 10.12
CA LYS A 85 2.74 -5.92 11.14
C LYS A 85 2.93 -4.42 11.38
N ASP A 86 4.16 -3.91 11.36
CA ASP A 86 4.42 -2.48 11.59
C ASP A 86 3.78 -1.59 10.51
N ASP A 87 3.88 -2.01 9.24
CA ASP A 87 3.24 -1.31 8.12
C ASP A 87 1.71 -1.40 8.18
N ALA A 88 1.18 -2.55 8.62
CA ALA A 88 -0.26 -2.70 8.85
C ALA A 88 -0.77 -1.73 9.93
N ILE A 89 -0.03 -1.58 11.03
CA ILE A 89 -0.34 -0.64 12.11
C ILE A 89 -0.31 0.80 11.60
N ALA A 90 0.69 1.16 10.78
CA ALA A 90 0.79 2.50 10.19
C ALA A 90 -0.40 2.81 9.28
N ALA A 91 -0.78 1.87 8.39
CA ALA A 91 -1.93 2.01 7.51
C ALA A 91 -3.26 2.11 8.29
N LEU A 92 -3.45 1.29 9.32
CA LEU A 92 -4.65 1.36 10.17
C LEU A 92 -4.77 2.68 10.92
N LYS A 93 -3.66 3.23 11.41
CA LYS A 93 -3.66 4.56 12.05
C LYS A 93 -4.17 5.63 11.09
N GLN A 94 -3.71 5.62 9.83
CA GLN A 94 -4.21 6.55 8.80
C GLN A 94 -5.70 6.32 8.52
N SER A 95 -6.14 5.07 8.38
CA SER A 95 -7.56 4.74 8.18
C SER A 95 -8.46 5.23 9.32
N VAL A 96 -8.03 5.05 10.57
CA VAL A 96 -8.76 5.51 11.76
C VAL A 96 -8.82 7.03 11.83
N MET A 97 -7.74 7.73 11.44
CA MET A 97 -7.75 9.21 11.34
C MET A 97 -8.73 9.72 10.28
N LEU A 98 -9.06 8.92 9.26
CA LEU A 98 -10.01 9.24 8.19
C LEU A 98 -11.46 8.82 8.51
N ASP A 99 -11.80 8.70 9.80
CA ASP A 99 -13.14 8.32 10.28
C ASP A 99 -13.63 6.93 9.83
N ASN A 100 -12.73 5.93 9.76
CA ASN A 100 -13.17 4.52 9.69
C ASN A 100 -13.22 3.86 11.09
N PRO A 101 -14.36 3.92 11.80
CA PRO A 101 -14.53 3.35 13.13
C PRO A 101 -14.58 1.81 13.14
N SER A 102 -14.33 1.11 12.04
CA SER A 102 -14.13 -0.34 12.06
C SER A 102 -12.66 -0.73 12.23
N ASP A 103 -11.73 0.18 11.95
CA ASP A 103 -10.30 -0.14 11.93
C ASP A 103 -9.61 0.06 13.29
N TRP A 104 -10.23 0.76 14.24
CA TRP A 104 -9.68 0.90 15.60
C TRP A 104 -9.62 -0.45 16.33
N GLN A 105 -10.56 -1.35 16.08
CA GLN A 105 -10.57 -2.68 16.70
C GLN A 105 -9.37 -3.51 16.22
N LEU A 106 -9.14 -3.54 14.91
CA LEU A 106 -8.03 -4.26 14.31
C LEU A 106 -6.68 -3.64 14.72
N LEU A 107 -6.62 -2.32 14.86
CA LEU A 107 -5.44 -1.63 15.37
C LEU A 107 -5.13 -2.05 16.82
N ILE A 108 -6.13 -2.09 17.71
CA ILE A 108 -5.95 -2.55 19.09
C ILE A 108 -5.47 -3.99 19.11
N GLU A 109 -6.13 -4.90 18.37
CA GLU A 109 -5.76 -6.32 18.31
C GLU A 109 -4.30 -6.54 17.91
N LEU A 110 -3.81 -5.81 16.91
CA LEU A 110 -2.41 -5.90 16.47
C LEU A 110 -1.42 -5.30 17.47
N THR A 111 -1.82 -4.25 18.20
CA THR A 111 -0.96 -3.60 19.21
C THR A 111 -0.95 -4.32 20.56
N SER A 112 -2.04 -4.98 20.93
CA SER A 112 -2.20 -5.72 22.19
C SER A 112 -1.53 -7.10 22.17
N ASN A 113 -1.35 -7.71 20.99
CA ASN A 113 -0.61 -8.96 20.81
C ASN A 113 0.93 -8.82 20.92
N LYS A 114 1.42 -7.77 21.58
CA LYS A 114 2.83 -7.66 22.00
C LYS A 114 2.95 -8.23 23.43
N GLU A 115 2.97 -9.55 23.53
CA GLU A 115 3.46 -10.28 24.71
C GLU A 115 4.91 -10.75 24.48
#